data_AF-A0A822XKP9-F1
#
_entry.id   AF-A0A822XKP9-F1
#
_cell.length_a   1.000
_cell.length_b   1.000
_cell.length_c   1.000
_cell.angle_alpha   90.00
_cell.angle_beta   90.00
_cell.angle_gamma   90.00
#
_symmetry.space_group_name_H-M   'P 1'
#
loop_
_entity.id
_entity.type
_entity.pdbx_description
1 polymer ?
#
loop_
_entity_poly.entity_id
_entity_poly.type
_entity_poly.pdbx_seq_one_letter_code
_entity_poly.pdbx_strand_id
1 'polypeptide(L)'
;MTTVSSPMLFLCVLISLFFSSSAQTCQSYTFSSNRQFSSCSDLPVLNSYLHWTYSPSAGSVQIAYRHTGVTTSNWVAWAINPTSQGMIGAQALVAYQQSNGSMLAYTSPVTSVSTSLAEGNLSFQVSDLLATFDNNEMTIFATIELPNNLTTVNQVWQVGPVDQSTPRSHTTSGDNINSKGSLNFLSGQTTTTGNSVQRRRNVLALLLRPNKDHKYRFYWNIYHHSIGYSVIILSVINIFKGFDILQLGKNWKRAYIGIIVFLGFNFLMLEAITWNIVLKRRSRSSEKSHHGVNGVNGVNGYYGDRSQEVV
;
A
#
# COMPACT_ATOMS: atom_id res chain seq x y z
N MET A 1 -7.38 48.66 8.50
CA MET A 1 -7.68 47.67 7.44
C MET A 1 -6.35 47.22 6.84
N THR A 2 -5.87 46.03 7.18
CA THR A 2 -4.62 45.48 6.66
C THR A 2 -4.87 44.89 5.28
N THR A 3 -4.30 45.50 4.24
CA THR A 3 -4.38 44.99 2.87
C THR A 3 -3.48 43.77 2.73
N VAL A 4 -4.09 42.59 2.63
CA VAL A 4 -3.38 41.34 2.36
C VAL A 4 -2.88 41.39 0.92
N SER A 5 -1.57 41.33 0.71
CA SER A 5 -0.97 41.49 -0.62
C SER A 5 -1.27 40.28 -1.53
N SER A 6 -1.64 40.55 -2.78
CA SER A 6 -1.97 39.57 -3.84
C SER A 6 -0.98 38.38 -4.01
N PRO A 7 0.35 38.51 -3.86
CA PRO A 7 1.26 37.35 -3.95
C PRO A 7 1.12 36.37 -2.78
N MET A 8 0.65 36.83 -1.61
CA MET A 8 0.47 36.00 -0.43
C MET A 8 -0.75 35.07 -0.57
N LEU A 9 -1.82 35.55 -1.24
CA LEU A 9 -2.97 34.74 -1.62
C LEU A 9 -2.60 33.66 -2.65
N PHE A 10 -1.77 34.00 -3.64
CA PHE A 10 -1.31 33.05 -4.66
C PHE A 10 -0.40 31.96 -4.06
N LEU A 11 0.46 32.31 -3.11
CA LEU A 11 1.30 31.37 -2.37
C LEU A 11 0.46 30.44 -1.50
N CYS A 12 -0.59 30.94 -0.82
CA CYS A 12 -1.51 30.12 -0.06
C CYS A 12 -2.31 29.15 -0.94
N VAL A 13 -2.73 29.56 -2.14
CA VAL A 13 -3.40 28.68 -3.12
C VAL A 13 -2.44 27.62 -3.68
N LEU A 14 -1.18 27.97 -3.94
CA LEU A 14 -0.17 26.99 -4.36
C LEU A 14 0.13 25.98 -3.24
N ILE A 15 0.27 26.44 -1.99
CA ILE A 15 0.49 25.56 -0.82
C ILE A 15 -0.73 24.66 -0.58
N SER A 16 -1.96 25.16 -0.71
CA SER A 16 -3.16 24.32 -0.58
C SER A 16 -3.28 23.28 -1.72
N LEU A 17 -2.80 23.59 -2.92
CA LEU A 17 -2.68 22.61 -4.01
C LEU A 17 -1.62 21.53 -3.72
N PHE A 18 -0.56 21.82 -2.95
CA PHE A 18 0.41 20.82 -2.48
C PHE A 18 -0.12 19.92 -1.34
N PHE A 19 -1.16 20.34 -0.62
CA PHE A 19 -1.88 19.52 0.36
C PHE A 19 -3.04 18.72 -0.24
N SER A 20 -3.14 18.64 -1.57
CA SER A 20 -4.13 17.80 -2.25
C SER A 20 -3.88 16.31 -1.95
N SER A 21 -4.64 15.80 -0.98
CA SER A 21 -5.02 14.40 -0.79
C SER A 21 -3.86 13.38 -0.79
N SER A 22 -3.23 13.20 0.36
CA SER A 22 -2.60 11.90 0.63
C SER A 22 -3.72 10.87 0.83
N ALA A 23 -4.08 10.14 -0.22
CA ALA A 23 -4.92 8.96 -0.07
C ALA A 23 -4.20 7.96 0.85
N GLN A 24 -4.87 7.54 1.93
CA GLN A 24 -4.29 6.63 2.91
C GLN A 24 -4.18 5.22 2.31
N THR A 25 -2.96 4.75 2.08
CA THR A 25 -2.70 3.37 1.67
C THR A 25 -2.99 2.42 2.82
N CYS A 26 -3.19 1.14 2.53
CA CYS A 26 -3.42 0.13 3.57
C CYS A 26 -2.32 0.15 4.64
N GLN A 27 -1.06 0.39 4.27
CA GLN A 27 0.08 0.39 5.21
C GLN A 27 0.06 1.55 6.19
N SER A 28 -0.54 2.68 5.81
CA SER A 28 -0.61 3.90 6.63
C SER A 28 -1.89 4.00 7.45
N TYR A 29 -2.81 3.04 7.28
CA TYR A 29 -4.09 3.04 7.98
C TYR A 29 -3.97 2.45 9.37
N THR A 30 -4.59 3.13 10.35
CA THR A 30 -4.65 2.67 11.74
C THR A 30 -6.10 2.46 12.11
N PHE A 31 -6.45 1.25 12.51
CA PHE A 31 -7.80 0.96 12.99
C PHE A 31 -8.01 1.52 14.40
N SER A 32 -9.22 1.98 14.67
CA SER A 32 -9.67 2.26 16.03
C SER A 32 -9.66 0.99 16.88
N SER A 33 -9.60 1.14 18.21
CA SER A 33 -9.67 0.04 19.18
C SER A 33 -8.45 -0.91 19.19
N ASN A 34 -7.26 -0.44 18.80
CA ASN A 34 -6.00 -1.20 18.82
C ASN A 34 -6.01 -2.50 17.97
N ARG A 35 -6.91 -2.63 16.99
CA ARG A 35 -6.87 -3.76 16.06
C ARG A 35 -5.68 -3.59 15.12
N GLN A 36 -4.77 -4.56 15.12
CA GLN A 36 -3.61 -4.58 14.26
C GLN A 36 -3.64 -5.80 13.36
N PHE A 37 -3.31 -5.57 12.08
CA PHE A 37 -3.19 -6.63 11.08
C PHE A 37 -1.75 -6.74 10.62
N SER A 38 -1.23 -7.96 10.53
CA SER A 38 0.17 -8.20 10.14
C SER A 38 0.44 -7.88 8.66
N SER A 39 -0.61 -7.96 7.84
CA SER A 39 -0.51 -7.86 6.39
C SER A 39 -1.66 -7.03 5.83
N CYS A 40 -1.44 -6.41 4.67
CA CYS A 40 -2.48 -5.71 3.94
C CYS A 40 -2.19 -5.64 2.44
N SER A 41 -3.22 -5.34 1.64
CA SER A 41 -3.14 -5.08 0.21
C SER A 41 -4.10 -3.96 -0.17
N ASP A 42 -3.62 -3.00 -0.95
CA ASP A 42 -4.47 -2.10 -1.72
C ASP A 42 -5.07 -2.92 -2.88
N LEU A 43 -6.40 -2.93 -3.02
CA LEU A 43 -7.06 -3.62 -4.12
C LEU A 43 -7.08 -2.71 -5.35
N PRO A 44 -6.87 -3.23 -6.59
CA PRO A 44 -6.59 -2.37 -7.74
C PRO A 44 -7.71 -1.43 -8.18
N VAL A 45 -8.95 -1.71 -7.78
CA VAL A 45 -10.16 -0.99 -8.20
C VAL A 45 -11.14 -0.85 -7.04
N LEU A 46 -12.11 0.05 -7.18
CA LEU A 46 -13.17 0.33 -6.20
C LEU A 46 -12.68 0.90 -4.86
N ASN A 47 -11.54 1.60 -4.80
CA ASN A 47 -11.03 2.24 -3.56
C ASN A 47 -11.10 1.32 -2.33
N SER A 48 -10.76 0.05 -2.54
CA SER A 48 -10.94 -1.02 -1.58
C SER A 48 -9.59 -1.51 -1.06
N TYR A 49 -9.56 -1.95 0.19
CA TYR A 49 -8.36 -2.35 0.90
C TYR A 49 -8.65 -3.60 1.72
N LEU A 50 -7.72 -4.55 1.74
CA LEU A 50 -7.84 -5.74 2.56
C LEU A 50 -6.69 -5.79 3.55
N HIS A 51 -7.01 -5.99 4.82
CA HIS A 51 -6.07 -6.23 5.90
C HIS A 51 -6.31 -7.61 6.47
N TRP A 52 -5.25 -8.30 6.86
CA TRP A 52 -5.41 -9.61 7.47
C TRP A 52 -4.24 -10.00 8.39
N THR A 53 -4.56 -10.91 9.31
CA THR A 53 -3.60 -11.67 10.12
C THR A 53 -3.94 -13.13 9.98
N TYR A 54 -3.02 -13.91 9.41
CA TYR A 54 -3.18 -15.36 9.28
C TYR A 54 -2.62 -16.06 10.53
N SER A 55 -3.38 -17.00 11.08
CA SER A 55 -2.99 -17.83 12.22
C SER A 55 -2.82 -19.28 11.76
N PRO A 56 -1.59 -19.73 11.45
CA PRO A 56 -1.34 -21.10 10.97
C PRO A 56 -1.80 -22.18 11.96
N SER A 57 -1.65 -21.93 13.26
CA SER A 57 -2.03 -22.87 14.31
C SER A 57 -3.54 -23.08 14.43
N ALA A 58 -4.33 -22.05 14.10
CA ALA A 58 -5.79 -22.10 14.14
C ALA A 58 -6.42 -22.41 12.77
N GLY A 59 -5.62 -22.44 11.69
CA GLY A 59 -6.14 -22.57 10.33
C GLY A 59 -7.06 -21.41 9.91
N SER A 60 -6.99 -20.27 10.60
CA SER A 60 -7.92 -19.17 10.43
C SER A 60 -7.23 -17.87 10.03
N VAL A 61 -7.99 -16.98 9.41
CA VAL A 61 -7.57 -15.63 9.04
C VAL A 61 -8.53 -14.61 9.62
N GLN A 62 -7.98 -13.65 10.36
CA GLN A 62 -8.72 -12.45 10.75
C GLN A 62 -8.56 -11.43 9.64
N ILE A 63 -9.65 -10.81 9.20
CA ILE A 63 -9.64 -9.82 8.12
C ILE A 63 -10.32 -8.52 8.54
N ALA A 64 -9.92 -7.45 7.85
CA ALA A 64 -10.69 -6.23 7.72
C ALA A 64 -10.71 -5.81 6.25
N TYR A 65 -11.87 -5.93 5.62
CA TYR A 65 -12.11 -5.40 4.28
C TYR A 65 -12.69 -3.99 4.39
N ARG A 66 -12.02 -3.02 3.79
CA ARG A 66 -12.34 -1.60 3.90
C ARG A 66 -12.65 -1.02 2.54
N HIS A 67 -13.72 -0.27 2.43
CA HIS A 67 -14.12 0.41 1.20
C HIS A 67 -14.40 1.88 1.51
N THR A 68 -13.70 2.76 0.81
CA THR A 68 -13.81 4.23 0.98
C THR A 68 -14.71 4.85 -0.08
N GLY A 69 -15.20 6.06 0.18
CA GLY A 69 -16.01 6.81 -0.78
C GLY A 69 -17.41 6.24 -0.96
N VAL A 70 -17.96 5.64 0.09
CA VAL A 70 -19.32 5.08 0.11
C VAL A 70 -20.26 5.95 0.93
N THR A 71 -21.55 5.78 0.66
CA THR A 71 -22.64 6.44 1.37
C THR A 71 -23.49 5.42 2.10
N THR A 72 -24.43 5.90 2.91
CA THR A 72 -25.42 5.07 3.62
C THR A 72 -26.35 4.32 2.66
N SER A 73 -26.43 4.74 1.40
CA SER A 73 -27.19 4.09 0.33
C SER A 73 -26.37 3.05 -0.45
N ASN A 74 -25.21 2.64 0.06
CA ASN A 74 -24.37 1.62 -0.56
C ASN A 74 -24.26 0.38 0.32
N TRP A 75 -24.18 -0.78 -0.32
CA TRP A 75 -23.67 -2.00 0.28
C TRP A 75 -22.26 -2.26 -0.25
N VAL A 76 -21.44 -2.89 0.57
CA VAL A 76 -20.11 -3.38 0.18
C VAL A 76 -20.03 -4.87 0.48
N ALA A 77 -19.27 -5.60 -0.33
CA ALA A 77 -19.05 -7.02 -0.11
C ALA A 77 -17.63 -7.42 -0.48
N TRP A 78 -17.10 -8.37 0.28
CA TRP A 78 -15.89 -9.11 -0.06
C TRP A 78 -16.19 -10.59 0.07
N ALA A 79 -15.70 -11.40 -0.87
CA ALA A 79 -16.07 -12.79 -0.97
C ALA A 79 -14.89 -13.67 -1.36
N ILE A 80 -14.90 -14.90 -0.86
CA ILE A 80 -14.05 -15.99 -1.34
C ILE A 80 -14.86 -16.78 -2.35
N ASN A 81 -14.28 -17.09 -3.51
CA ASN A 81 -14.86 -18.02 -4.46
C ASN A 81 -14.03 -19.32 -4.50
N PRO A 82 -14.53 -20.43 -3.90
CA PRO A 82 -13.80 -21.69 -3.85
C PRO A 82 -13.62 -22.36 -5.22
N THR A 83 -14.43 -22.01 -6.23
CA THR A 83 -14.52 -22.76 -7.49
C THR A 83 -13.97 -21.99 -8.70
N SER A 84 -14.01 -20.65 -8.69
CA SER A 84 -13.57 -19.83 -9.82
C SER A 84 -13.09 -18.44 -9.40
N GLN A 85 -12.63 -17.63 -10.35
CA GLN A 85 -12.28 -16.21 -10.13
C GLN A 85 -13.45 -15.25 -10.41
N GLY A 86 -14.68 -15.76 -10.57
CA GLY A 86 -15.85 -14.97 -10.95
C GLY A 86 -16.81 -14.69 -9.79
N MET A 87 -17.96 -14.09 -10.12
CA MET A 87 -19.05 -13.84 -9.17
C MET A 87 -19.81 -15.12 -8.79
N ILE A 88 -20.13 -15.97 -9.78
CA ILE A 88 -20.89 -17.21 -9.54
C ILE A 88 -20.03 -18.17 -8.71
N GLY A 89 -20.60 -18.67 -7.61
CA GLY A 89 -19.91 -19.52 -6.64
C GLY A 89 -19.20 -18.74 -5.53
N ALA A 90 -19.21 -17.41 -5.56
CA ALA A 90 -18.63 -16.61 -4.49
C ALA A 90 -19.44 -16.74 -3.20
N GLN A 91 -18.74 -16.72 -2.08
CA GLN A 91 -19.30 -16.81 -0.73
C GLN A 91 -18.91 -15.52 0.00
N ALA A 92 -19.89 -14.63 0.14
CA ALA A 92 -19.68 -13.22 0.44
C ALA A 92 -19.92 -12.89 1.90
N LEU A 93 -19.13 -11.94 2.40
CA LEU A 93 -19.43 -11.12 3.55
C LEU A 93 -20.01 -9.82 3.03
N VAL A 94 -21.21 -9.48 3.46
CA VAL A 94 -21.95 -8.30 2.98
C VAL A 94 -22.18 -7.36 4.15
N ALA A 95 -22.04 -6.06 3.90
CA ALA A 95 -22.40 -5.03 4.86
C ALA A 95 -23.10 -3.84 4.22
N TYR A 96 -24.04 -3.27 4.95
CA TYR A 96 -24.68 -2.00 4.63
C TYR A 96 -25.33 -1.37 5.88
N GLN A 97 -25.66 -0.09 5.80
CA GLN A 97 -26.41 0.59 6.86
C GLN A 97 -27.92 0.41 6.65
N GLN A 98 -28.61 -0.11 7.65
CA GLN A 98 -30.06 -0.26 7.64
C GLN A 98 -30.75 1.10 7.81
N SER A 99 -32.03 1.18 7.44
CA SER A 99 -32.87 2.38 7.59
C SER A 99 -32.93 2.93 9.03
N ASN A 100 -32.70 2.10 10.05
CA ASN A 100 -32.62 2.50 11.45
C ASN A 100 -31.25 3.10 11.85
N GLY A 101 -30.31 3.25 10.91
CA GLY A 101 -28.96 3.77 11.13
C GLY A 101 -27.94 2.76 11.64
N SER A 102 -28.36 1.52 11.98
CA SER A 102 -27.44 0.47 12.42
C SER A 102 -26.74 -0.21 11.25
N MET A 103 -25.50 -0.66 11.49
CA MET A 103 -24.77 -1.48 10.52
C MET A 103 -25.22 -2.92 10.57
N LEU A 104 -25.54 -3.51 9.42
CA LEU A 104 -25.73 -4.94 9.26
C LEU A 104 -24.50 -5.55 8.61
N ALA A 105 -24.03 -6.69 9.13
CA ALA A 105 -23.02 -7.53 8.52
C ALA A 105 -23.50 -8.98 8.55
N TYR A 106 -23.44 -9.68 7.43
CA TYR A 106 -23.96 -11.04 7.32
C TYR A 106 -23.29 -11.79 6.15
N THR A 107 -23.49 -13.10 6.09
CA THR A 107 -22.94 -13.95 5.03
C THR A 107 -23.96 -14.21 3.94
N SER A 108 -23.53 -14.31 2.68
CA SER A 108 -24.41 -14.59 1.55
C SER A 108 -23.74 -15.48 0.50
N PRO A 109 -24.31 -16.66 0.16
CA PRO A 109 -23.85 -17.46 -0.96
C PRO A 109 -24.36 -16.89 -2.29
N VAL A 110 -23.44 -16.62 -3.22
CA VAL A 110 -23.74 -16.09 -4.56
C VAL A 110 -23.74 -17.22 -5.58
N THR A 111 -24.92 -17.82 -5.79
CA THR A 111 -25.10 -18.95 -6.72
C THR A 111 -25.49 -18.52 -8.13
N SER A 112 -25.94 -17.28 -8.32
CA SER A 112 -26.35 -16.74 -9.62
C SER A 112 -26.01 -15.25 -9.76
N VAL A 113 -26.04 -14.76 -11.01
CA VAL A 113 -25.89 -13.33 -11.33
C VAL A 113 -27.09 -12.49 -10.90
N SER A 114 -28.25 -13.11 -10.69
CA SER A 114 -29.49 -12.47 -10.26
C SER A 114 -29.68 -12.50 -8.75
N THR A 115 -28.59 -12.64 -7.99
CA THR A 115 -28.63 -12.68 -6.52
C THR A 115 -29.22 -11.41 -5.93
N SER A 116 -30.00 -11.57 -4.85
CA SER A 116 -30.43 -10.47 -3.98
C SER A 116 -29.47 -10.25 -2.80
N LEU A 117 -28.33 -10.95 -2.78
CA LEU A 117 -27.45 -11.05 -1.61
C LEU A 117 -28.22 -11.46 -0.35
N ALA A 118 -29.11 -12.46 -0.49
CA ALA A 118 -29.87 -13.01 0.63
C ALA A 118 -28.93 -13.65 1.66
N GLU A 119 -29.25 -13.49 2.95
CA GLU A 119 -28.51 -14.11 4.03
C GLU A 119 -28.53 -15.65 3.91
N GLY A 120 -27.37 -16.27 4.12
CA GLY A 120 -27.25 -17.72 4.06
C GLY A 120 -25.87 -18.22 4.47
N ASN A 121 -25.79 -19.53 4.66
CA ASN A 121 -24.59 -20.20 5.13
C ASN A 121 -23.53 -20.32 4.02
N LEU A 122 -22.26 -20.24 4.42
CA LEU A 122 -21.10 -20.47 3.55
C LEU A 122 -20.57 -21.89 3.75
N SER A 123 -19.70 -22.36 2.86
CA SER A 123 -19.06 -23.68 3.01
C SER A 123 -17.90 -23.68 4.00
N PHE A 124 -17.55 -22.51 4.54
CA PHE A 124 -16.52 -22.31 5.56
C PHE A 124 -17.09 -21.49 6.71
N GLN A 125 -16.50 -21.67 7.89
CA GLN A 125 -16.96 -20.97 9.09
C GLN A 125 -16.50 -19.52 9.09
N VAL A 126 -17.40 -18.65 9.52
CA VAL A 126 -17.17 -17.22 9.72
C VAL A 126 -17.61 -16.87 11.13
N SER A 127 -16.71 -16.29 11.91
CA SER A 127 -16.97 -15.77 13.25
C SER A 127 -16.54 -14.31 13.35
N ASP A 128 -16.88 -13.65 14.47
CA ASP A 128 -16.55 -12.24 14.75
C ASP A 128 -16.97 -11.26 13.64
N LEU A 129 -18.03 -11.61 12.90
CA LEU A 129 -18.52 -10.81 11.78
C LEU A 129 -19.21 -9.55 12.30
N LEU A 130 -18.67 -8.40 11.92
CA LEU A 130 -19.25 -7.10 12.22
C LEU A 130 -18.86 -6.08 11.15
N ALA A 131 -19.62 -4.99 11.06
CA ALA A 131 -19.30 -3.89 10.17
C ALA A 131 -19.39 -2.54 10.87
N THR A 132 -18.56 -1.60 10.41
CA THR A 132 -18.58 -0.21 10.85
C THR A 132 -18.76 0.70 9.65
N PHE A 133 -19.40 1.85 9.87
CA PHE A 133 -19.48 2.92 8.89
C PHE A 133 -19.16 4.24 9.57
N ASP A 134 -18.08 4.88 9.14
CA ASP A 134 -17.59 6.16 9.65
C ASP A 134 -16.82 6.88 8.54
N ASN A 135 -16.84 8.21 8.51
CA ASN A 135 -16.09 9.01 7.53
C ASN A 135 -16.26 8.56 6.06
N ASN A 136 -17.49 8.20 5.65
CA ASN A 136 -17.79 7.68 4.31
C ASN A 136 -16.98 6.42 3.93
N GLU A 137 -16.60 5.64 4.92
CA GLU A 137 -15.86 4.40 4.81
C GLU A 137 -16.63 3.29 5.53
N MET A 138 -16.78 2.16 4.84
CA MET A 138 -17.38 0.97 5.41
C MET A 138 -16.29 -0.09 5.58
N THR A 139 -16.23 -0.69 6.76
CA THR A 139 -15.28 -1.78 7.05
C THR A 139 -16.03 -3.01 7.53
N ILE A 140 -15.75 -4.17 6.91
CA ILE A 140 -16.21 -5.49 7.33
C ILE A 140 -15.06 -6.18 8.04
N PHE A 141 -15.30 -6.63 9.27
CA PHE A 141 -14.37 -7.45 10.04
C PHE A 141 -14.93 -8.87 10.15
N ALA A 142 -14.06 -9.86 10.07
CA ALA A 142 -14.43 -11.26 10.27
C ALA A 142 -13.20 -12.11 10.61
N THR A 143 -13.45 -13.25 11.25
CA THR A 143 -12.53 -14.36 11.36
C THR A 143 -13.04 -15.50 10.50
N ILE A 144 -12.20 -16.02 9.60
CA ILE A 144 -12.58 -17.05 8.62
C ILE A 144 -11.71 -18.28 8.84
N GLU A 145 -12.32 -19.45 8.98
CA GLU A 145 -11.60 -20.72 8.91
C GLU A 145 -11.34 -21.06 7.44
N LEU A 146 -10.07 -21.18 7.05
CA LEU A 146 -9.75 -21.35 5.64
C LEU A 146 -10.19 -22.74 5.13
N PRO A 147 -10.94 -22.81 4.01
CA PRO A 147 -11.37 -24.08 3.44
C PRO A 147 -10.15 -24.96 3.13
N ASN A 148 -10.15 -26.20 3.64
CA ASN A 148 -9.09 -27.18 3.41
C ASN A 148 -7.67 -26.71 3.78
N ASN A 149 -7.53 -25.72 4.67
CA ASN A 149 -6.25 -25.07 5.00
C ASN A 149 -5.52 -24.46 3.79
N LEU A 150 -6.24 -24.16 2.70
CA LEU A 150 -5.66 -23.52 1.53
C LEU A 150 -5.39 -22.05 1.84
N THR A 151 -4.11 -21.67 1.82
CA THR A 151 -3.70 -20.29 2.03
C THR A 151 -3.97 -19.40 0.81
N THR A 152 -4.19 -19.99 -0.36
CA THR A 152 -4.50 -19.27 -1.60
C THR A 152 -5.98 -19.37 -1.92
N VAL A 153 -6.64 -18.23 -2.05
CA VAL A 153 -8.07 -18.13 -2.37
C VAL A 153 -8.28 -17.26 -3.61
N ASN A 154 -9.38 -17.50 -4.33
CA ASN A 154 -9.91 -16.51 -5.25
C ASN A 154 -10.79 -15.56 -4.47
N GLN A 155 -10.59 -14.27 -4.66
CA GLN A 155 -11.36 -13.21 -4.02
C GLN A 155 -12.07 -12.37 -5.08
N VAL A 156 -13.26 -11.91 -4.72
CA VAL A 156 -14.00 -10.88 -5.45
C VAL A 156 -14.51 -9.85 -4.45
N TRP A 157 -14.58 -8.59 -4.87
CA TRP A 157 -15.10 -7.52 -4.05
C TRP A 157 -16.05 -6.65 -4.85
N GLN A 158 -17.06 -6.11 -4.19
CA GLN A 158 -18.11 -5.36 -4.87
C GLN A 158 -18.63 -4.23 -4.00
N VAL A 159 -19.23 -3.25 -4.68
CA VAL A 159 -20.05 -2.19 -4.11
C VAL A 159 -21.27 -2.01 -4.99
N GLY A 160 -22.42 -1.78 -4.38
CA GLY A 160 -23.65 -1.52 -5.11
C GLY A 160 -24.64 -0.67 -4.31
N PRO A 161 -25.78 -0.32 -4.92
CA PRO A 161 -26.80 0.48 -4.26
C PRO A 161 -27.68 -0.35 -3.33
N VAL A 162 -28.12 0.25 -2.24
CA VAL A 162 -29.16 -0.26 -1.34
C VAL A 162 -30.42 0.55 -1.58
N ASP A 163 -31.54 -0.15 -1.73
CA ASP A 163 -32.87 0.43 -1.82
C ASP A 163 -33.75 -0.16 -0.71
N GLN A 164 -34.29 0.69 0.16
CA GLN A 164 -35.12 0.28 1.31
C GLN A 164 -34.52 -0.88 2.13
N SER A 165 -33.26 -0.73 2.57
CA SER A 165 -32.51 -1.77 3.29
C SER A 165 -32.34 -3.08 2.52
N THR A 166 -32.53 -3.08 1.21
CA THR A 166 -32.34 -4.25 0.35
C THR A 166 -31.20 -3.99 -0.62
N PRO A 167 -30.13 -4.81 -0.60
CA PRO A 167 -29.08 -4.74 -1.62
C PRO A 167 -29.65 -4.92 -3.02
N ARG A 168 -29.25 -4.04 -3.94
CA ARG A 168 -29.60 -4.10 -5.35
C ARG A 168 -28.38 -4.46 -6.19
N SER A 169 -28.63 -4.87 -7.44
CA SER A 169 -27.57 -5.20 -8.38
C SER A 169 -26.55 -4.07 -8.51
N HIS A 170 -25.27 -4.42 -8.50
CA HIS A 170 -24.19 -3.49 -8.76
C HIS A 170 -24.02 -3.25 -10.26
N THR A 171 -23.23 -2.25 -10.64
CA THR A 171 -22.88 -1.99 -12.03
C THR A 171 -22.17 -3.20 -12.65
N THR A 172 -22.59 -3.61 -13.84
CA THR A 172 -22.04 -4.77 -14.56
C THR A 172 -21.01 -4.37 -15.61
N SER A 173 -20.20 -3.35 -15.32
CA SER A 173 -19.16 -2.84 -16.21
C SER A 173 -18.01 -2.21 -15.41
N GLY A 174 -16.90 -1.93 -16.08
CA GLY A 174 -15.76 -1.21 -15.48
C GLY A 174 -15.16 -1.93 -14.27
N ASP A 175 -14.94 -1.15 -13.20
CA ASP A 175 -14.24 -1.59 -12.00
C ASP A 175 -14.93 -2.75 -11.26
N ASN A 176 -16.27 -2.82 -11.30
CA ASN A 176 -17.02 -3.96 -10.75
C ASN A 176 -16.77 -5.28 -11.50
N ILE A 177 -16.39 -5.26 -12.78
CA ILE A 177 -15.97 -6.49 -13.49
C ILE A 177 -14.51 -6.84 -13.17
N ASN A 178 -13.69 -5.82 -12.92
CA ASN A 178 -12.26 -5.96 -12.66
C ASN A 178 -11.94 -6.30 -11.19
N SER A 179 -12.91 -6.24 -10.30
CA SER A 179 -12.77 -6.44 -8.86
C SER A 179 -12.69 -7.92 -8.46
N LYS A 180 -11.68 -8.60 -9.03
CA LYS A 180 -11.38 -10.02 -8.82
C LYS A 180 -9.88 -10.29 -8.85
N GLY A 181 -9.46 -11.33 -8.15
CA GLY A 181 -8.08 -11.83 -8.19
C GLY A 181 -7.89 -13.04 -7.30
N SER A 182 -6.64 -13.49 -7.16
CA SER A 182 -6.27 -14.47 -6.15
C SER A 182 -5.39 -13.80 -5.08
N LEU A 183 -5.49 -14.32 -3.86
CA LEU A 183 -4.76 -13.84 -2.69
C LEU A 183 -4.16 -15.05 -1.97
N ASN A 184 -2.87 -14.96 -1.65
CA ASN A 184 -2.23 -15.88 -0.72
C ASN A 184 -2.08 -15.22 0.65
N PHE A 185 -2.78 -15.72 1.67
CA PHE A 185 -2.79 -15.15 3.01
C PHE A 185 -1.44 -15.28 3.74
N LEU A 186 -0.59 -16.24 3.36
CA LEU A 186 0.72 -16.44 3.97
C LEU A 186 1.78 -15.50 3.39
N SER A 187 1.88 -15.41 2.06
CA SER A 187 2.89 -14.58 1.38
C SER A 187 2.44 -13.15 1.11
N GLY A 188 1.13 -12.89 1.20
CA GLY A 188 0.51 -11.63 0.77
C GLY A 188 0.58 -11.36 -0.72
N GLN A 189 0.88 -12.38 -1.52
CA GLN A 189 0.89 -12.25 -2.97
C GLN A 189 -0.53 -12.16 -3.51
N THR A 190 -0.80 -11.09 -4.26
CA THR A 190 -2.04 -10.91 -5.03
C THR A 190 -1.76 -11.08 -6.53
N THR A 191 -2.65 -11.80 -7.22
CA THR A 191 -2.64 -11.93 -8.69
C THR A 191 -3.97 -11.48 -9.25
N THR A 192 -3.98 -10.45 -10.09
CA THR A 192 -5.20 -9.98 -10.78
C THR A 192 -5.18 -10.40 -12.24
N THR A 193 -6.29 -10.99 -12.70
CA THR A 193 -6.46 -11.41 -14.09
C THR A 193 -6.90 -10.19 -14.91
N GLY A 194 -5.94 -9.31 -15.20
CA GLY A 194 -6.16 -8.06 -15.91
C GLY A 194 -4.97 -7.13 -15.71
N ASN A 195 -4.21 -6.89 -16.79
CA ASN A 195 -3.02 -6.04 -16.89
C ASN A 195 -2.03 -6.17 -15.72
N SER A 196 -1.02 -7.00 -15.95
CA SER A 196 0.30 -7.05 -15.28
C SER A 196 1.07 -5.72 -15.20
N VAL A 197 0.43 -4.59 -15.54
CA VAL A 197 0.99 -3.25 -15.61
C VAL A 197 0.69 -2.43 -14.35
N GLN A 198 -0.33 -2.77 -13.54
CA GLN A 198 -0.65 -2.05 -12.29
C GLN A 198 0.25 -2.45 -11.10
N ARG A 199 1.30 -3.25 -11.32
CA ARG A 199 2.34 -3.58 -10.32
C ARG A 199 3.72 -3.10 -10.77
N ARG A 200 3.81 -1.89 -11.35
CA ARG A 200 5.06 -1.37 -11.92
C ARG A 200 5.48 0.06 -11.54
N ARG A 201 4.91 0.70 -10.52
CA ARG A 201 5.49 1.98 -10.04
C ARG A 201 6.23 1.94 -8.71
N ASN A 202 5.91 1.03 -7.80
CA ASN A 202 6.66 0.92 -6.52
C ASN A 202 7.40 -0.41 -6.32
N VAL A 203 7.01 -1.46 -7.05
CA VAL A 203 7.69 -2.77 -6.96
C VAL A 203 8.89 -2.84 -7.90
N LEU A 204 8.87 -2.19 -9.07
CA LEU A 204 10.05 -2.12 -9.95
C LEU A 204 11.22 -1.36 -9.31
N ALA A 205 10.96 -0.30 -8.54
CA ALA A 205 12.02 0.42 -7.83
C ALA A 205 12.62 -0.42 -6.69
N LEU A 206 11.85 -1.36 -6.09
CA LEU A 206 12.34 -2.27 -5.06
C LEU A 206 13.04 -3.51 -5.65
N LEU A 207 12.56 -4.04 -6.78
CA LEU A 207 13.12 -5.22 -7.47
C LEU A 207 14.33 -4.88 -8.36
N LEU A 208 14.39 -3.68 -8.94
CA LEU A 208 15.59 -3.20 -9.65
C LEU A 208 16.63 -2.62 -8.70
N ARG A 209 16.31 -2.45 -7.40
CA ARG A 209 17.31 -2.02 -6.41
C ARG A 209 18.34 -3.14 -6.26
N PRO A 210 19.57 -2.98 -6.77
CA PRO A 210 20.55 -4.05 -6.71
C PRO A 210 20.88 -4.33 -5.24
N ASN A 211 21.00 -5.62 -4.89
CA ASN A 211 21.39 -6.05 -3.54
C ASN A 211 22.70 -5.34 -3.11
N LYS A 212 22.87 -5.06 -1.81
CA LYS A 212 23.92 -4.16 -1.28
C LYS A 212 25.34 -4.62 -1.62
N ASP A 213 25.53 -5.88 -1.98
CA ASP A 213 26.83 -6.55 -1.97
C ASP A 213 27.42 -6.78 -3.38
N HIS A 214 26.87 -6.15 -4.44
CA HIS A 214 27.34 -6.34 -5.82
C HIS A 214 27.66 -5.03 -6.57
N LYS A 215 28.62 -5.10 -7.51
CA LYS A 215 29.10 -4.00 -8.37
C LYS A 215 27.99 -3.22 -9.10
N TYR A 216 26.82 -3.82 -9.30
CA TYR A 216 25.69 -3.22 -10.02
C TYR A 216 25.02 -2.05 -9.28
N ARG A 217 25.11 -1.99 -7.95
CA ARG A 217 24.56 -0.86 -7.17
C ARG A 217 25.27 0.46 -7.46
N PHE A 218 26.57 0.40 -7.71
CA PHE A 218 27.38 1.57 -8.05
C PHE A 218 26.98 2.17 -9.41
N TYR A 219 26.87 1.33 -10.44
CA TYR A 219 26.39 1.76 -11.77
C TYR A 219 24.96 2.29 -11.75
N TRP A 220 24.08 1.65 -10.97
CA TRP A 220 22.70 2.11 -10.78
C TRP A 220 22.64 3.52 -10.16
N ASN A 221 23.47 3.78 -9.15
CA ASN A 221 23.55 5.10 -8.54
C ASN A 221 24.08 6.15 -9.52
N ILE A 222 25.09 5.82 -10.32
CA ILE A 222 25.64 6.71 -11.35
C ILE A 222 24.58 7.02 -12.40
N TYR A 223 23.88 6.01 -12.90
CA TYR A 223 22.82 6.15 -13.89
C TYR A 223 21.68 7.06 -13.39
N HIS A 224 21.23 6.85 -12.15
CA HIS A 224 20.16 7.68 -11.60
C HIS A 224 20.57 9.13 -11.37
N HIS A 225 21.81 9.38 -10.91
CA HIS A 225 22.31 10.74 -10.78
C HIS A 225 22.49 11.39 -12.15
N SER A 226 23.09 10.70 -13.13
CA SER A 226 23.33 11.26 -14.46
C SER A 226 22.03 11.60 -15.18
N ILE A 227 21.03 10.71 -15.16
CA ILE A 227 19.72 11.00 -15.75
C ILE A 227 18.96 12.07 -14.96
N GLY A 228 18.97 12.00 -13.63
CA GLY A 228 18.30 12.98 -12.79
C GLY A 228 18.79 14.41 -13.06
N TYR A 229 20.11 14.60 -13.07
CA TYR A 229 20.70 15.91 -13.39
C TYR A 229 20.45 16.33 -14.83
N SER A 230 20.49 15.40 -15.79
CA SER A 230 20.19 15.70 -17.19
C SER A 230 18.76 16.25 -17.36
N VAL A 231 17.78 15.63 -16.70
CA VAL A 231 16.37 16.08 -16.75
C VAL A 231 16.21 17.46 -16.13
N ILE A 232 16.87 17.74 -15.01
CA ILE A 232 16.83 19.05 -14.34
C ILE A 232 17.41 20.13 -15.27
N ILE A 233 18.58 19.88 -15.88
CA ILE A 233 19.21 20.82 -16.81
C ILE A 233 18.32 21.08 -18.03
N LEU A 234 17.75 20.03 -18.63
CA LEU A 234 16.86 20.16 -19.78
C LEU A 234 15.58 20.95 -19.43
N SER A 235 15.05 20.75 -18.22
CA SER A 235 13.90 21.52 -17.72
C SER A 235 14.21 23.02 -17.64
N VAL A 236 15.37 23.39 -17.07
CA VAL A 236 15.82 24.79 -16.97
C VAL A 236 16.00 25.41 -18.36
N ILE A 237 16.62 24.69 -19.30
CA ILE A 237 16.81 25.16 -20.69
C ILE A 237 15.46 25.39 -21.38
N ASN A 238 14.51 24.46 -21.21
CA ASN A 238 13.17 24.59 -21.79
C ASN A 238 12.42 25.81 -21.25
N ILE A 239 12.59 26.13 -19.97
CA ILE A 239 11.98 27.32 -19.36
C ILE A 239 12.62 28.60 -19.91
N PHE A 240 13.94 28.66 -20.08
CA PHE A 240 14.60 29.80 -20.72
C PHE A 240 14.17 29.99 -22.18
N LYS A 241 14.04 28.90 -22.94
CA LYS A 241 13.46 28.95 -24.30
C LYS A 241 12.02 29.47 -24.27
N GLY A 242 11.21 29.04 -23.30
CA GLY A 242 9.86 29.54 -23.10
C GLY A 242 9.82 31.05 -22.81
N PHE A 243 10.73 31.55 -21.97
CA PHE A 243 10.86 32.98 -21.72
C PHE A 243 11.20 33.78 -22.98
N ASP A 244 12.08 33.25 -23.83
CA ASP A 244 12.48 33.90 -25.07
C ASP A 244 11.37 33.86 -26.15
N ILE A 245 10.55 32.78 -26.21
CA ILE A 245 9.37 32.67 -27.11
C ILE A 245 8.26 33.63 -26.70
N LEU A 246 7.99 33.76 -25.40
CA LEU A 246 6.86 34.54 -24.86
C LEU A 246 7.21 36.03 -24.64
N GLN A 247 8.41 36.49 -25.03
CA GLN A 247 8.90 37.87 -24.86
C GLN A 247 8.69 38.45 -23.45
N LEU A 248 8.81 37.64 -22.39
CA LEU A 248 8.64 38.13 -21.02
C LEU A 248 9.78 39.07 -20.62
N GLY A 249 9.42 40.18 -19.97
CA GLY A 249 10.36 41.23 -19.59
C GLY A 249 11.58 40.73 -18.79
N LYS A 250 12.73 41.36 -18.99
CA LYS A 250 14.06 41.01 -18.41
C LYS A 250 14.03 40.79 -16.89
N ASN A 251 13.08 41.40 -16.18
CA ASN A 251 12.88 41.26 -14.74
C ASN A 251 12.51 39.83 -14.32
N TRP A 252 11.64 39.15 -15.08
CA TRP A 252 11.21 37.78 -14.79
C TRP A 252 12.33 36.76 -14.99
N LYS A 253 13.12 36.94 -16.05
CA LYS A 253 14.31 36.13 -16.31
C LYS A 253 15.33 36.24 -15.16
N ARG A 254 15.55 37.46 -14.65
CA ARG A 254 16.43 37.71 -13.48
C ARG A 254 15.88 37.10 -12.20
N ALA A 255 14.58 37.22 -11.93
CA ALA A 255 13.94 36.62 -10.77
C ALA A 255 14.06 35.09 -10.77
N TYR A 256 13.81 34.46 -11.92
CA TYR A 256 13.94 33.01 -12.09
C TYR A 256 15.39 32.53 -11.88
N ILE A 257 16.38 33.26 -12.41
CA ILE A 257 17.81 32.99 -12.14
C ILE A 257 18.10 33.05 -10.64
N GLY A 258 17.58 34.06 -9.93
CA GLY A 258 17.73 34.19 -8.49
C GLY A 258 17.19 32.97 -7.72
N ILE A 259 16.03 32.44 -8.12
CA ILE A 259 15.43 31.26 -7.52
C ILE A 259 16.31 30.02 -7.73
N ILE A 260 16.84 29.82 -8.95
CA ILE A 260 17.74 28.68 -9.23
C ILE A 260 19.01 28.74 -8.36
N VAL A 261 19.63 29.92 -8.24
CA VAL A 261 20.83 30.10 -7.41
C VAL A 261 20.54 29.79 -5.94
N PHE A 262 19.40 30.25 -5.43
CA PHE A 262 18.99 29.93 -4.05
C PHE A 262 18.76 28.43 -3.84
N LEU A 263 18.07 27.76 -4.76
CA LEU A 263 17.86 26.31 -4.69
C LEU A 263 19.18 25.53 -4.78
N GLY A 264 20.10 25.95 -5.65
CA GLY A 264 21.45 25.39 -5.75
C GLY A 264 22.25 25.54 -4.45
N PHE A 265 22.17 26.71 -3.79
CA PHE A 265 22.82 26.93 -2.50
C PHE A 265 22.25 26.01 -1.41
N ASN A 266 20.93 25.87 -1.32
CA ASN A 266 20.29 24.96 -0.37
C ASN A 266 20.72 23.50 -0.61
N PHE A 267 20.82 23.09 -1.87
CA PHE A 267 21.30 21.75 -2.24
C PHE A 267 22.72 21.51 -1.74
N LEU A 268 23.66 22.44 -1.99
CA LEU A 268 25.04 22.34 -1.52
C LEU A 268 25.15 22.32 0.01
N MET A 269 24.32 23.09 0.70
CA MET A 269 24.27 23.11 2.17
C MET A 269 23.80 21.77 2.73
N LEU A 270 22.74 21.18 2.16
CA LEU A 270 22.22 19.86 2.57
C LEU A 270 23.21 18.73 2.26
N GLU A 271 23.90 18.80 1.12
CA GLU A 271 24.99 17.88 0.77
C GLU A 271 26.10 17.94 1.84
N ALA A 272 26.55 19.14 2.22
CA ALA A 272 27.58 19.34 3.25
C ALA A 272 27.16 18.79 4.63
N ILE A 273 25.90 19.01 5.04
CA ILE A 273 25.35 18.46 6.28
C ILE A 273 25.33 16.92 6.23
N THR A 274 24.90 16.35 5.10
CA THR A 274 24.82 14.90 4.90
C THR A 274 26.21 14.26 4.98
N TRP A 275 27.22 14.84 4.33
CA TRP A 275 28.60 14.39 4.41
C TRP A 275 29.18 14.49 5.83
N ASN A 276 28.89 15.56 6.56
CA ASN A 276 29.32 15.70 7.96
C ASN A 276 28.73 14.60 8.85
N ILE A 277 27.44 14.28 8.69
CA ILE A 277 26.79 13.18 9.42
C ILE A 277 27.42 11.83 9.07
N VAL A 278 27.70 11.58 7.79
CA VAL A 278 28.32 10.32 7.33
C VAL A 278 29.74 10.17 7.90
N LEU A 279 30.55 11.22 7.88
CA LEU A 279 31.91 11.21 8.45
C LEU A 279 31.89 10.99 9.97
N LYS A 280 30.98 11.64 10.69
CA LYS A 280 30.78 11.46 12.13
C LYS A 280 30.30 10.05 12.50
N ARG A 281 29.51 9.40 11.64
CA ARG A 281 29.12 7.99 11.82
C ARG A 281 30.29 7.04 11.59
N ARG A 282 31.14 7.35 10.60
CA ARG A 282 32.33 6.54 10.27
C ARG A 282 33.39 6.60 11.38
N SER A 283 33.60 7.76 12.01
CA SER A 283 34.52 7.89 13.14
C SER A 283 34.07 7.10 14.37
N ARG A 284 32.79 7.18 14.76
CA ARG A 284 32.22 6.38 15.88
C ARG A 284 32.29 4.86 15.68
N SER A 285 32.24 4.40 14.43
CA SER A 285 32.37 2.97 14.11
C SER A 285 33.81 2.47 14.29
N SER A 286 34.80 3.31 14.00
CA SER A 286 36.22 2.97 14.14
C SER A 286 36.67 2.92 15.61
N GLU A 287 36.03 3.70 16.47
CA GLU A 287 36.34 3.74 17.90
C GLU A 287 35.83 2.48 18.63
N LYS A 288 34.70 1.91 18.19
CA LYS A 288 34.17 0.65 18.73
C LYS A 288 34.99 -0.59 18.38
N SER A 289 35.73 -0.61 17.27
CA SER A 289 36.55 -1.76 16.88
C SER A 289 37.86 -1.88 17.66
N HIS A 290 38.34 -0.81 18.29
CA HIS A 290 39.60 -0.84 19.06
C HIS A 290 39.45 -1.37 20.50
N HIS A 291 38.23 -1.42 21.04
CA HIS A 291 37.98 -1.91 22.41
C HIS A 291 37.56 -3.40 22.50
N GLY A 292 37.45 -4.11 21.38
CA GLY A 292 36.92 -5.49 21.33
C GLY A 292 37.95 -6.62 21.33
N VAL A 293 39.25 -6.34 21.42
CA VAL A 293 40.31 -7.36 21.36
C VAL A 293 41.08 -7.39 22.68
N ASN A 294 40.56 -8.12 23.67
CA ASN A 294 41.34 -8.75 24.74
C ASN A 294 40.44 -9.72 25.53
N GLY A 295 40.64 -11.02 25.33
CA GLY A 295 39.95 -12.08 26.07
C GLY A 295 40.15 -13.45 25.41
N VAL A 296 41.33 -14.05 25.61
CA VAL A 296 41.71 -15.38 25.13
C VAL A 296 41.35 -16.44 26.19
N ASN A 297 41.04 -17.65 25.70
CA ASN A 297 41.11 -18.98 26.34
C ASN A 297 39.80 -19.69 26.69
N GLY A 298 39.68 -20.93 26.21
CA GLY A 298 38.71 -21.92 26.68
C GLY A 298 38.52 -23.08 25.71
N VAL A 299 39.34 -24.12 25.86
CA VAL A 299 39.47 -25.33 25.03
C VAL A 299 38.50 -26.44 25.48
N ASN A 300 38.16 -27.36 24.55
CA ASN A 300 37.72 -28.77 24.67
C ASN A 300 36.23 -29.16 24.82
N GLY A 301 35.86 -30.23 24.08
CA GLY A 301 34.73 -31.11 24.37
C GLY A 301 34.25 -32.00 23.21
N TYR A 302 34.86 -33.18 23.06
CA TYR A 302 34.61 -34.28 22.10
C TYR A 302 33.26 -35.02 22.24
N TYR A 303 32.70 -35.57 21.15
CA TYR A 303 31.97 -36.87 21.11
C TYR A 303 31.83 -37.41 19.67
N GLY A 304 32.00 -38.73 19.48
CA GLY A 304 31.82 -39.48 18.23
C GLY A 304 32.81 -40.64 18.11
N ASP A 305 32.60 -41.72 18.86
CA ASP A 305 31.96 -42.98 18.43
C ASP A 305 32.90 -43.92 17.64
N ARG A 306 33.19 -45.08 18.24
CA ARG A 306 33.95 -46.18 17.64
C ARG A 306 33.52 -47.50 18.27
N SER A 307 32.78 -48.30 17.51
CA SER A 307 32.60 -49.73 17.73
C SER A 307 33.18 -50.47 16.53
N GLN A 308 34.21 -51.30 16.77
CA GLN A 308 34.40 -52.60 16.13
C GLN A 308 35.65 -53.28 16.71
N GLU A 309 35.42 -54.48 17.21
CA GLU A 309 36.36 -55.43 17.81
C GLU A 309 36.52 -56.58 16.80
N VAL A 310 37.77 -56.94 16.45
CA VAL A 310 38.13 -58.25 15.86
C VAL A 310 39.60 -58.56 16.24
N VAL A 311 39.74 -59.64 17.03
CA VAL A 311 40.93 -60.46 17.41
C VAL A 311 41.97 -59.84 18.33
#